data_AF-A0A2M7Q930-F1
#
_entry.id   AF-A0A2M7Q930-F1
#
_cell.length_a   1.000
_cell.length_b   1.000
_cell.length_c   1.000
_cell.angle_alpha   90.00
_cell.angle_beta   90.00
_cell.angle_gamma   90.00
#
_symmetry.space_group_name_H-M   'P 1'
#
loop_
_entity.id
_entity.type
_entity.pdbx_description
1 polymer ?
#
loop_
_entity_poly.entity_id
_entity_poly.type
_entity_poly.pdbx_seq_one_letter_code
_entity_poly.pdbx_strand_id
1 'polypeptide(L)'
;MVSNTWKEGDVKNINFHPALKDIENMFFLFLLSVRMLSDPEMQSLIKTKNSINDGYEIFNEILEKVNQSMNLKIEIHDRKFISRLDLSGQMVFLGKAMAVLTYDYLLSSPYNNVLSNEDQFIFLKFIRNGAAHHNKFNLKDEKGEWKVAEGEIFEWDGLKISRSLHGKKVFNDFITLFNVFSLAKHFSDRLKSIDLAPSH
;
A
#
# COMPACT_ATOMS: atom_id res chain seq x y z
N MET A 1 -6.23 -17.03 -10.54
CA MET A 1 -6.94 -16.59 -9.31
C MET A 1 -6.10 -17.01 -8.13
N VAL A 2 -5.42 -16.08 -7.46
CA VAL A 2 -4.72 -16.36 -6.19
C VAL A 2 -5.65 -15.88 -5.08
N SER A 3 -6.11 -16.80 -4.23
CA SER A 3 -6.99 -16.46 -3.10
C SER A 3 -6.17 -15.82 -1.98
N ASN A 4 -6.05 -14.49 -2.00
CA ASN A 4 -5.53 -13.72 -0.87
C ASN A 4 -6.60 -13.54 0.22
N THR A 5 -7.21 -14.64 0.67
CA THR A 5 -8.14 -14.61 1.79
C THR A 5 -7.35 -14.73 3.10
N TRP A 6 -6.96 -13.57 3.63
CA TRP A 6 -6.54 -13.45 5.03
C TRP A 6 -7.71 -13.90 5.91
N LYS A 7 -7.50 -14.96 6.71
CA LYS A 7 -8.51 -15.39 7.66
C LYS A 7 -8.43 -14.53 8.91
N GLU A 8 -9.53 -14.43 9.65
CA GLU A 8 -9.65 -13.61 10.86
C GLU A 8 -8.60 -13.95 11.95
N GLY A 9 -8.10 -15.19 11.97
CA GLY A 9 -6.98 -15.62 12.83
C GLY A 9 -5.60 -15.13 12.37
N ASP A 10 -5.42 -14.78 11.10
CA ASP A 10 -4.14 -14.33 10.57
C ASP A 10 -3.84 -12.90 11.00
N VAL A 11 -4.84 -12.01 11.04
CA VAL A 11 -4.66 -10.58 11.35
C VAL A 11 -4.09 -10.36 12.75
N LYS A 12 -4.55 -11.13 13.76
CA LYS A 12 -4.06 -11.02 15.14
C LYS A 12 -2.59 -11.42 15.30
N ASN A 13 -2.07 -12.21 14.36
CA ASN A 13 -0.69 -12.70 14.38
C ASN A 13 0.24 -11.85 13.51
N ILE A 14 -0.29 -10.83 12.82
CA ILE A 14 0.53 -9.89 12.09
C ILE A 14 1.20 -8.97 13.10
N ASN A 15 2.53 -8.99 13.09
CA ASN A 15 3.34 -8.06 13.84
C ASN A 15 4.64 -7.85 13.07
N PHE A 16 4.83 -6.65 12.52
CA PHE A 16 6.01 -6.34 11.73
C PHE A 16 7.22 -6.10 12.64
N HIS A 17 8.41 -6.33 12.09
CA HIS A 17 9.65 -5.88 12.69
C HIS A 17 9.57 -4.36 12.99
N PRO A 18 10.12 -3.86 14.11
CA PRO A 18 10.04 -2.45 14.50
C PRO A 18 10.40 -1.47 13.37
N ALA A 19 11.41 -1.78 12.56
CA ALA A 19 11.84 -0.96 11.42
C ALA A 19 10.75 -0.77 10.33
N LEU A 20 9.72 -1.60 10.31
CA LEU A 20 8.60 -1.53 9.36
C LEU A 20 7.24 -1.38 10.05
N LYS A 21 7.21 -1.06 11.35
CA LYS A 21 5.96 -0.98 12.13
C LYS A 21 5.00 0.10 11.60
N ASP A 22 5.55 1.20 11.10
CA ASP A 22 4.75 2.28 10.51
C ASP A 22 4.03 1.83 9.23
N ILE A 23 4.63 0.91 8.45
CA ILE A 23 3.99 0.33 7.26
C ILE A 23 2.78 -0.52 7.66
N GLU A 24 2.91 -1.32 8.71
CA GLU A 24 1.82 -2.12 9.27
C GLU A 24 0.69 -1.22 9.78
N ASN A 25 1.04 -0.23 10.61
CA ASN A 25 0.07 0.70 11.19
C ASN A 25 -0.68 1.49 10.10
N MET A 26 0.04 1.96 9.08
CA MET A 26 -0.55 2.69 7.96
C MET A 26 -1.55 1.83 7.19
N PHE A 27 -1.25 0.56 6.95
CA PHE A 27 -2.16 -0.37 6.28
C PHE A 27 -3.44 -0.58 7.09
N PHE A 28 -3.33 -0.88 8.39
CA PHE A 28 -4.51 -1.09 9.23
C PHE A 28 -5.33 0.18 9.42
N LEU A 29 -4.67 1.33 9.63
CA LEU A 29 -5.36 2.62 9.74
C LEU A 29 -6.17 2.89 8.47
N PHE A 30 -5.60 2.66 7.29
CA PHE A 30 -6.32 2.84 6.04
C PHE A 30 -7.55 1.95 5.91
N LEU A 31 -7.43 0.64 6.22
CA LEU A 31 -8.58 -0.27 6.14
C LEU A 31 -9.72 0.19 7.06
N LEU A 32 -9.38 0.60 8.29
CA LEU A 32 -10.34 1.14 9.24
C LEU A 32 -10.94 2.46 8.73
N SER A 33 -10.12 3.40 8.26
CA SER A 33 -10.56 4.68 7.73
C SER A 33 -11.51 4.49 6.55
N VAL A 34 -11.19 3.63 5.60
CA VAL A 34 -12.05 3.33 4.44
C VAL A 34 -13.39 2.76 4.89
N ARG A 35 -13.39 1.78 5.81
CA ARG A 35 -14.65 1.17 6.30
C ARG A 35 -15.51 2.17 7.07
N MET A 36 -14.88 3.00 7.89
CA MET A 36 -15.54 4.03 8.70
C MET A 36 -16.10 5.15 7.84
N LEU A 37 -15.31 5.68 6.91
CA LEU A 37 -15.69 6.82 6.07
C LEU A 37 -16.70 6.40 5.00
N SER A 38 -16.69 5.16 4.54
CA SER A 38 -17.73 4.67 3.61
C SER A 38 -19.08 4.41 4.29
N ASP A 39 -19.15 4.44 5.63
CA ASP A 39 -20.37 4.15 6.38
C ASP A 39 -21.21 5.43 6.61
N PRO A 40 -22.44 5.49 6.06
CA PRO A 40 -23.30 6.67 6.19
C PRO A 40 -23.69 7.00 7.63
N GLU A 41 -23.89 6.00 8.49
CA GLU A 41 -24.27 6.23 9.89
C GLU A 41 -23.10 6.82 10.66
N MET A 42 -21.89 6.31 10.43
CA MET A 42 -20.67 6.88 11.04
C MET A 42 -20.41 8.30 10.54
N GLN A 43 -20.60 8.57 9.26
CA GLN A 43 -20.48 9.93 8.72
C GLN A 43 -21.48 10.88 9.39
N SER A 44 -22.74 10.47 9.52
CA SER A 44 -23.76 11.27 10.21
C SER A 44 -23.37 11.54 11.66
N LEU A 45 -22.90 10.50 12.37
CA LEU A 45 -22.48 10.62 13.77
C LEU A 45 -21.31 11.59 13.93
N ILE A 46 -20.29 11.51 13.05
CA ILE A 46 -19.14 12.42 13.06
C ILE A 46 -19.60 13.86 12.85
N LYS A 47 -20.43 14.12 11.82
CA LYS A 47 -20.94 15.46 11.52
C LYS A 47 -21.71 16.05 12.70
N THR A 48 -22.65 15.29 13.27
CA THR A 48 -23.44 15.75 14.42
C THR A 48 -22.57 16.06 15.63
N LYS A 49 -21.60 15.19 15.96
CA LYS A 49 -20.70 15.43 17.10
C LYS A 49 -19.81 16.66 16.90
N ASN A 50 -19.28 16.85 15.69
CA ASN A 50 -18.45 18.00 15.37
C ASN A 50 -19.24 19.32 15.43
N SER A 51 -20.50 19.32 14.99
CA SER A 51 -21.35 20.52 15.00
C SER A 51 -21.77 20.99 16.40
N ILE A 52 -21.60 20.15 17.44
CA ILE A 52 -21.96 20.49 18.82
C ILE A 52 -20.74 20.99 19.61
N ASN A 53 -19.54 20.86 19.05
CA ASN A 53 -18.30 21.24 19.71
C ASN A 53 -17.53 22.23 18.82
N ASP A 54 -17.54 23.51 19.19
CA ASP A 54 -16.96 24.63 18.42
C ASP A 54 -15.50 24.38 17.97
N GLY A 55 -14.73 23.58 18.71
CA GLY A 55 -13.36 23.22 18.33
C GLY A 55 -13.23 22.23 17.16
N TYR A 56 -14.34 21.65 16.68
CA TYR A 56 -14.34 20.57 15.70
C TYR A 56 -15.09 20.88 14.40
N GLU A 57 -15.61 22.09 14.22
CA GLU A 57 -16.37 22.46 13.02
C GLU A 57 -15.54 22.29 11.74
N ILE A 58 -14.25 22.64 11.78
CA ILE A 58 -13.29 22.44 10.67
C ILE A 58 -13.21 20.99 10.19
N PHE A 59 -13.48 20.01 11.06
CA PHE A 59 -13.46 18.59 10.67
C PHE A 59 -14.62 18.20 9.77
N ASN A 60 -15.73 18.94 9.79
CA ASN A 60 -16.80 18.76 8.81
C ASN A 60 -16.35 19.20 7.42
N GLU A 61 -15.62 20.32 7.31
CA GLU A 61 -15.04 20.76 6.04
C GLU A 61 -14.00 19.77 5.52
N ILE A 62 -13.16 19.23 6.41
CA ILE A 62 -12.20 18.17 6.07
C ILE A 62 -12.94 16.93 5.56
N LEU A 63 -14.02 16.52 6.21
CA LEU A 63 -14.83 15.37 5.80
C LEU A 63 -15.44 15.59 4.41
N GLU A 64 -15.97 16.77 4.12
CA GLU A 64 -16.49 17.08 2.78
C GLU A 64 -15.39 17.07 1.71
N LYS A 65 -14.20 17.61 2.04
CA LYS A 65 -13.04 17.55 1.15
C LYS A 65 -12.60 16.10 0.88
N VAL A 66 -12.61 15.25 1.91
CA VAL A 66 -12.35 13.81 1.76
C VAL A 66 -13.39 13.17 0.86
N ASN A 67 -14.68 13.43 1.09
CA ASN A 67 -15.77 12.88 0.26
C ASN A 67 -15.59 13.24 -1.22
N GLN A 68 -15.30 14.50 -1.51
CA GLN A 68 -15.06 14.98 -2.88
C GLN A 68 -13.82 14.31 -3.50
N SER A 69 -12.69 14.31 -2.78
CA SER A 69 -11.43 13.73 -3.28
C SER A 69 -11.48 12.22 -3.51
N MET A 70 -12.27 11.50 -2.71
CA MET A 70 -12.46 10.06 -2.84
C MET A 70 -13.64 9.70 -3.76
N ASN A 71 -14.31 10.69 -4.35
CA ASN A 71 -15.55 10.55 -5.10
C ASN A 71 -16.58 9.70 -4.33
N LEU A 72 -16.64 9.89 -3.01
CA LEU A 72 -17.60 9.23 -2.15
C LEU A 72 -18.97 9.87 -2.34
N LYS A 73 -19.92 9.07 -2.81
CA LYS A 73 -21.32 9.50 -2.95
C LYS A 73 -22.17 8.77 -1.91
N ILE A 74 -22.85 9.55 -1.08
CA ILE A 74 -23.84 9.05 -0.13
C ILE A 74 -25.21 9.50 -0.63
N GLU A 75 -26.02 8.56 -1.08
CA GLU A 75 -27.38 8.79 -1.58
C GLU A 75 -28.39 8.18 -0.60
N ILE A 76 -29.53 8.85 -0.41
CA ILE A 76 -30.66 8.36 0.39
C ILE A 76 -31.79 7.99 -0.56
N HIS A 77 -32.09 6.69 -0.69
CA HIS A 77 -33.22 6.18 -1.48
C HIS A 77 -34.15 5.39 -0.56
N ASP A 78 -35.41 5.78 -0.45
CA ASP A 78 -36.44 5.05 0.31
C ASP A 78 -36.01 4.62 1.73
N ARG A 79 -35.42 5.56 2.49
CA ARG A 79 -34.86 5.34 3.85
C ARG A 79 -33.67 4.38 3.91
N LYS A 80 -33.08 4.02 2.78
CA LYS A 80 -31.83 3.26 2.68
C LYS A 80 -30.71 4.16 2.22
N PHE A 81 -29.56 4.06 2.87
CA PHE A 81 -28.35 4.76 2.45
C PHE A 81 -27.57 3.89 1.46
N ILE A 82 -27.15 4.50 0.35
CA ILE A 82 -26.24 3.88 -0.62
C ILE A 82 -24.96 4.70 -0.62
N SER A 83 -23.83 4.04 -0.36
CA SER A 83 -22.50 4.63 -0.37
C SER A 83 -21.68 4.04 -1.51
N ARG A 84 -21.08 4.90 -2.34
CA ARG A 84 -20.17 4.49 -3.43
C ARG A 84 -18.84 5.21 -3.28
N LEU A 85 -17.81 4.48 -2.90
CA LEU A 85 -16.42 4.94 -2.78
C LEU A 85 -15.61 4.45 -3.98
N ASP A 86 -14.74 5.28 -4.56
CA ASP A 86 -13.71 4.79 -5.49
C ASP A 86 -12.59 4.07 -4.72
N LEU A 87 -12.89 2.85 -4.28
CA LEU A 87 -11.96 2.02 -3.53
C LEU A 87 -10.69 1.69 -4.33
N SER A 88 -10.83 1.58 -5.66
CA SER A 88 -9.74 1.24 -6.58
C SER A 88 -8.67 2.33 -6.60
N GLY A 89 -9.08 3.60 -6.73
CA GLY A 89 -8.17 4.74 -6.67
C GLY A 89 -7.44 4.85 -5.32
N GLN A 90 -8.15 4.62 -4.22
CA GLN A 90 -7.57 4.67 -2.87
C GLN A 90 -6.56 3.54 -2.62
N MET A 91 -6.85 2.32 -3.10
CA MET A 91 -5.91 1.20 -3.03
C MET A 91 -4.63 1.45 -3.83
N VAL A 92 -4.71 2.09 -5.00
CA VAL A 92 -3.53 2.52 -5.78
C VAL A 92 -2.72 3.54 -4.99
N PHE A 93 -3.38 4.57 -4.47
CA PHE A 93 -2.71 5.63 -3.73
C PHE A 93 -1.91 5.07 -2.55
N LEU A 94 -2.57 4.26 -1.70
CA LEU A 94 -1.88 3.67 -0.55
C LEU A 94 -0.82 2.66 -0.98
N GLY A 95 -1.10 1.80 -1.96
CA GLY A 95 -0.14 0.80 -2.43
C GLY A 95 1.15 1.44 -2.92
N LYS A 96 1.05 2.57 -3.63
CA LYS A 96 2.19 3.38 -4.06
C LYS A 96 2.97 3.92 -2.86
N ALA A 97 2.29 4.54 -1.90
CA ALA A 97 2.93 5.09 -0.69
C ALA A 97 3.66 3.99 0.10
N MET A 98 3.01 2.85 0.31
CA MET A 98 3.60 1.69 1.00
C MET A 98 4.85 1.16 0.29
N ALA A 99 4.81 1.00 -1.03
CA ALA A 99 5.96 0.50 -1.79
C ALA A 99 7.16 1.45 -1.69
N VAL A 100 6.91 2.76 -1.78
CA VAL A 100 7.95 3.78 -1.62
C VAL A 100 8.54 3.76 -0.21
N LEU A 101 7.69 3.87 0.82
CA LEU A 101 8.14 3.93 2.21
C LEU A 101 8.85 2.64 2.64
N THR A 102 8.33 1.47 2.25
CA THR A 102 8.98 0.19 2.59
C THR A 102 10.37 0.12 1.98
N TYR A 103 10.53 0.49 0.70
CA TYR A 103 11.84 0.51 0.06
C TYR A 103 12.79 1.50 0.74
N ASP A 104 12.34 2.72 1.00
CA ASP A 104 13.18 3.78 1.58
C ASP A 104 13.59 3.45 3.03
N TYR A 105 12.71 2.83 3.83
CA TYR A 105 13.04 2.32 5.17
C TYR A 105 14.09 1.21 5.12
N LEU A 106 13.93 0.24 4.23
CA LEU A 106 14.90 -0.85 4.12
C LEU A 106 16.25 -0.35 3.61
N LEU A 107 16.25 0.53 2.59
CA LEU A 107 17.46 1.13 2.02
C LEU A 107 18.26 1.94 3.05
N SER A 108 17.57 2.70 3.91
CA SER A 108 18.20 3.51 4.96
C SER A 108 18.54 2.75 6.23
N SER A 109 18.06 1.51 6.36
CA SER A 109 18.31 0.68 7.54
C SER A 109 19.70 0.02 7.55
N PRO A 110 20.22 -0.38 8.72
CA PRO A 110 21.44 -1.18 8.83
C PRO A 110 21.38 -2.52 8.05
N TYR A 111 20.18 -3.02 7.75
CA TYR A 111 19.96 -4.29 7.07
C TYR A 111 20.20 -4.22 5.56
N ASN A 112 20.31 -3.02 4.97
CA ASN A 112 20.42 -2.83 3.52
C ASN A 112 21.57 -3.63 2.89
N ASN A 113 22.71 -3.73 3.58
CA ASN A 113 23.86 -4.46 3.05
C ASN A 113 23.57 -5.96 2.84
N VAL A 114 22.66 -6.52 3.64
CA VAL A 114 22.21 -7.92 3.51
C VAL A 114 21.11 -8.02 2.45
N LEU A 115 20.14 -7.12 2.48
CA LEU A 115 18.93 -7.22 1.67
C LEU A 115 19.10 -6.77 0.22
N SER A 116 20.01 -5.83 -0.06
CA SER A 116 20.08 -5.13 -1.35
C SER A 116 20.34 -6.02 -2.56
N ASN A 117 20.88 -7.22 -2.34
CA ASN A 117 21.16 -8.21 -3.39
C ASN A 117 20.08 -9.30 -3.47
N GLU A 118 19.06 -9.28 -2.61
CA GLU A 118 17.96 -10.25 -2.65
C GLU A 118 16.98 -9.91 -3.78
N ASP A 119 16.50 -10.94 -4.50
CA ASP A 119 15.57 -10.78 -5.63
C ASP A 119 14.31 -10.00 -5.25
N GLN A 120 13.82 -10.20 -4.02
CA GLN A 120 12.64 -9.52 -3.49
C GLN A 120 12.91 -8.02 -3.31
N PHE A 121 14.14 -7.64 -2.95
CA PHE A 121 14.52 -6.24 -2.79
C PHE A 121 14.62 -5.55 -4.15
N ILE A 122 15.20 -6.24 -5.14
CA ILE A 122 15.24 -5.77 -6.52
C ILE A 122 13.82 -5.68 -7.11
N PHE A 123 12.95 -6.66 -6.83
CA PHE A 123 11.54 -6.62 -7.20
C PHE A 123 10.84 -5.39 -6.59
N LEU A 124 10.99 -5.17 -5.27
CA LEU A 124 10.44 -4.00 -4.58
C LEU A 124 10.95 -2.68 -5.20
N LYS A 125 12.23 -2.61 -5.56
CA LYS A 125 12.81 -1.43 -6.25
C LYS A 125 12.07 -1.09 -7.54
N PHE A 126 11.72 -2.08 -8.35
CA PHE A 126 10.94 -1.85 -9.58
C PHE A 126 9.51 -1.40 -9.29
N ILE A 127 8.85 -1.98 -8.27
CA ILE A 127 7.51 -1.52 -7.84
C ILE A 127 7.57 -0.07 -7.33
N ARG A 128 8.54 0.26 -6.48
CA ARG A 128 8.77 1.60 -5.95
C ARG A 128 9.03 2.61 -7.07
N ASN A 129 9.86 2.26 -8.05
CA ASN A 129 10.08 3.12 -9.20
C ASN A 129 8.79 3.33 -10.01
N GLY A 130 8.01 2.28 -10.23
CA GLY A 130 6.70 2.40 -10.87
C GLY A 130 5.74 3.29 -10.09
N ALA A 131 5.76 3.22 -8.75
CA ALA A 131 4.99 4.10 -7.88
C ALA A 131 5.39 5.57 -8.07
N ALA A 132 6.70 5.86 -8.10
CA ALA A 132 7.22 7.22 -8.30
C ALA A 132 7.00 7.76 -9.72
N HIS A 133 6.92 6.89 -10.73
CA HIS A 133 6.78 7.28 -12.15
C HIS A 133 5.36 7.07 -12.69
N HIS A 134 4.41 7.85 -12.19
CA HIS A 134 3.03 7.88 -12.70
C HIS A 134 2.33 6.51 -12.80
N ASN A 135 2.64 5.59 -11.89
CA ASN A 135 2.09 4.24 -11.87
C ASN A 135 2.44 3.41 -13.13
N LYS A 136 3.64 3.57 -13.71
CA LYS A 136 4.10 2.79 -14.86
C LYS A 136 5.51 2.24 -14.64
N PHE A 137 5.76 1.03 -15.12
CA PHE A 137 7.11 0.46 -15.10
C PHE A 137 8.06 1.29 -15.98
N ASN A 138 9.05 1.90 -15.34
CA ASN A 138 10.16 2.56 -16.02
C ASN A 138 11.43 1.71 -15.98
N LEU A 139 11.49 0.72 -16.87
CA LEU A 139 12.60 -0.24 -16.99
C LEU A 139 13.77 0.26 -17.84
N LYS A 140 13.76 1.54 -18.22
CA LYS A 140 14.89 2.21 -18.87
C LYS A 140 15.47 3.28 -17.95
N ASP A 141 16.75 3.56 -18.09
CA ASP A 141 17.41 4.69 -17.43
C ASP A 141 17.19 6.00 -18.21
N GLU A 142 17.82 7.08 -17.74
CA GLU A 142 17.72 8.42 -18.34
C GLU A 142 18.33 8.50 -19.74
N LYS A 143 19.25 7.58 -20.06
CA LYS A 143 19.90 7.49 -21.38
C LYS A 143 19.11 6.59 -22.34
N GLY A 144 18.07 5.92 -21.86
CA GLY A 144 17.25 4.97 -22.61
C GLY A 144 17.75 3.52 -22.56
N GLU A 145 18.78 3.25 -21.76
CA GLU A 145 19.37 1.92 -21.59
C GLU A 145 18.51 1.04 -20.68
N TRP A 146 18.49 -0.25 -20.95
CA TRP A 146 17.67 -1.20 -20.20
C TRP A 146 18.24 -1.46 -18.80
N LYS A 147 17.42 -1.27 -17.77
CA LYS A 147 17.72 -1.62 -16.36
C LYS A 147 17.58 -3.12 -16.05
N VAL A 148 17.02 -3.87 -16.98
CA VAL A 148 16.79 -5.32 -16.90
C VAL A 148 17.45 -5.93 -18.13
N ALA A 149 18.28 -6.95 -17.98
CA ALA A 149 18.94 -7.62 -19.10
C ALA A 149 17.92 -8.39 -19.98
N GLU A 150 18.35 -8.81 -21.16
CA GLU A 150 17.50 -9.65 -22.02
C GLU A 150 17.37 -11.05 -21.41
N GLY A 151 16.14 -11.55 -21.28
CA GLY A 151 15.86 -12.84 -20.63
C GLY A 151 15.87 -12.80 -19.09
N GLU A 152 16.30 -11.70 -18.46
CA GLU A 152 16.29 -11.55 -17.01
C GLU A 152 14.86 -11.35 -16.48
N ILE A 153 14.55 -12.07 -15.39
CA ILE A 153 13.24 -12.07 -14.75
C ILE A 153 13.44 -11.96 -13.24
N PHE A 154 12.78 -10.97 -12.63
CA PHE A 154 12.67 -10.88 -11.17
C PHE A 154 11.29 -11.36 -10.75
N GLU A 155 11.22 -12.30 -9.81
CA GLU A 155 9.97 -12.95 -9.42
C GLU A 155 9.71 -12.86 -7.91
N TRP A 156 8.47 -12.56 -7.57
CA TRP A 156 7.98 -12.68 -6.20
C TRP A 156 6.49 -13.06 -6.21
N ASP A 157 6.13 -14.10 -5.46
CA ASP A 157 4.75 -14.59 -5.32
C ASP A 157 4.04 -14.81 -6.68
N GLY A 158 4.77 -15.38 -7.65
CA GLY A 158 4.29 -15.64 -9.02
C GLY A 158 4.19 -14.40 -9.92
N LEU A 159 4.48 -13.19 -9.41
CA LEU A 159 4.55 -11.96 -10.19
C LEU A 159 5.95 -11.81 -10.78
N LYS A 160 6.03 -11.62 -12.10
CA LYS A 160 7.29 -11.62 -12.85
C LYS A 160 7.54 -10.28 -13.52
N ILE A 161 8.68 -9.65 -13.22
CA ILE A 161 9.14 -8.42 -13.86
C ILE A 161 10.15 -8.77 -14.94
N SER A 162 9.85 -8.37 -16.17
CA SER A 162 10.72 -8.48 -17.34
C SER A 162 10.59 -7.23 -18.22
N ARG A 163 11.47 -7.07 -19.22
CA ARG A 163 11.40 -5.95 -20.19
C ARG A 163 10.01 -5.75 -20.81
N SER A 164 9.22 -6.81 -20.95
CA SER A 164 7.86 -6.78 -21.51
C SER A 164 6.86 -5.96 -20.68
N LEU A 165 7.21 -5.59 -19.44
CA LEU A 165 6.40 -4.72 -18.59
C LEU A 165 6.66 -3.23 -18.80
N HIS A 166 7.71 -2.84 -19.54
CA HIS A 166 8.03 -1.43 -19.74
C HIS A 166 6.82 -0.63 -20.25
N GLY A 167 6.52 0.49 -19.59
CA GLY A 167 5.38 1.36 -19.89
C GLY A 167 4.01 0.85 -19.43
N LYS A 168 3.89 -0.41 -18.97
CA LYS A 168 2.65 -0.96 -18.42
C LYS A 168 2.39 -0.43 -17.01
N LYS A 169 1.11 -0.42 -16.62
CA LYS A 169 0.71 0.01 -15.28
C LYS A 169 1.23 -0.95 -14.21
N VAL A 170 1.58 -0.41 -13.05
CA VAL A 170 2.08 -1.21 -11.92
C VAL A 170 0.91 -1.60 -11.02
N PHE A 171 0.29 -0.62 -10.37
CA PHE A 171 -0.81 -0.83 -9.45
C PHE A 171 -2.14 -1.04 -10.18
N ASN A 172 -2.96 -1.92 -9.62
CA ASN A 172 -4.24 -2.45 -10.10
C ASN A 172 -4.16 -3.45 -11.27
N ASP A 173 -3.15 -3.34 -12.13
CA ASP A 173 -3.00 -4.25 -13.27
C ASP A 173 -1.99 -5.38 -12.99
N PHE A 174 -0.85 -5.04 -12.37
CA PHE A 174 0.23 -5.99 -12.08
C PHE A 174 0.30 -6.38 -10.60
N ILE A 175 0.26 -5.39 -9.71
CA ILE A 175 0.34 -5.59 -8.25
C ILE A 175 -0.80 -4.88 -7.53
N THR A 176 -1.29 -5.48 -6.44
CA THR A 176 -2.34 -4.89 -5.59
C THR A 176 -1.75 -4.34 -4.28
N LEU A 177 -2.53 -3.52 -3.57
CA LEU A 177 -2.19 -3.07 -2.21
C LEU A 177 -1.85 -4.25 -1.28
N PHE A 178 -2.63 -5.34 -1.32
CA PHE A 178 -2.40 -6.51 -0.47
C PHE A 178 -1.08 -7.22 -0.80
N ASN A 179 -0.71 -7.28 -2.08
CA ASN A 179 0.60 -7.82 -2.46
C ASN A 179 1.74 -6.96 -1.89
N VAL A 180 1.63 -5.62 -1.93
CA VAL A 180 2.66 -4.75 -1.33
C VAL A 180 2.74 -4.94 0.18
N PHE A 181 1.60 -5.06 0.86
CA PHE A 181 1.57 -5.39 2.29
C PHE A 181 2.24 -6.73 2.59
N SER A 182 1.92 -7.78 1.82
CA SER A 182 2.57 -9.09 1.93
C SER A 182 4.09 -9.03 1.67
N LEU A 183 4.53 -8.22 0.71
CA LEU A 183 5.95 -8.00 0.44
C LEU A 183 6.64 -7.28 1.60
N ALA A 184 6.01 -6.27 2.18
CA ALA A 184 6.52 -5.60 3.39
C ALA A 184 6.58 -6.57 4.59
N LYS A 185 5.57 -7.43 4.75
CA LYS A 185 5.58 -8.49 5.77
C LYS A 185 6.74 -9.47 5.57
N HIS A 186 6.97 -9.89 4.32
CA HIS A 186 8.11 -10.74 3.96
C HIS A 186 9.43 -10.13 4.44
N PHE A 187 9.68 -8.86 4.15
CA PHE A 187 10.87 -8.17 4.66
C PHE A 187 10.89 -8.09 6.17
N SER A 188 9.76 -7.78 6.82
CA SER A 188 9.69 -7.79 8.29
C SER A 188 10.16 -9.13 8.87
N ASP A 189 9.69 -10.25 8.33
CA ASP A 189 10.07 -11.58 8.83
C ASP A 189 11.53 -11.90 8.51
N ARG A 190 12.04 -11.41 7.37
CA ARG A 190 13.46 -11.48 7.02
C ARG A 190 14.33 -10.70 8.01
N LEU A 191 13.93 -9.48 8.40
CA LEU A 191 14.64 -8.66 9.38
C LEU A 191 14.76 -9.36 10.74
N LYS A 192 13.66 -9.92 11.25
CA LYS A 192 13.67 -10.71 12.50
C LYS A 192 14.64 -11.89 12.42
N SER A 193 14.72 -12.53 11.25
CA SER A 193 15.63 -13.66 11.03
C SER A 193 17.10 -13.23 11.07
N ILE A 194 17.41 -12.00 10.62
CA ILE A 194 18.76 -11.43 10.68
C ILE A 194 19.12 -11.11 12.14
N ASP A 195 18.21 -10.50 12.91
CA ASP A 195 18.46 -10.18 14.33
C ASP A 195 18.73 -11.41 15.20
N LEU A 196 18.13 -12.55 14.84
CA LEU A 196 18.30 -13.83 15.55
C LEU A 196 19.55 -14.60 15.11
N ALA A 197 20.21 -14.19 14.02
CA ALA A 197 21.42 -14.86 13.56
C ALA A 197 22.58 -14.52 14.52
N PRO A 198 23.38 -15.52 14.94
CA PRO A 198 24.54 -15.26 15.79
C PRO A 198 25.52 -14.34 15.06
N SER A 199 25.92 -13.25 15.72
CA SER A 199 26.94 -12.32 15.22
C SER A 199 28.25 -13.09 15.00
N HIS A 200 28.67 -13.20 13.75
CA HIS A 200 29.99 -13.73 13.38
C HIS A 200 31.11 -12.76 13.75
#